data_AF-A0A1Y2EQA6-F1
#
_entry.id   AF-A0A1Y2EQA6-F1
#
_cell.length_a   1.000
_cell.length_b   1.000
_cell.length_c   1.000
_cell.angle_alpha   90.00
_cell.angle_beta   90.00
_cell.angle_gamma   90.00
#
_symmetry.space_group_name_H-M   'P 1'
#
loop_
_entity.id
_entity.type
_entity.pdbx_description
1 polymer ?
#
loop_
_entity_poly.entity_id
_entity_poly.type
_entity_poly.pdbx_seq_one_letter_code
_entity_poly.pdbx_strand_id
1 'polypeptide(L)'
;LQGNSLRQFVRVSIPGEQVRFHFSNIYGKEELELQSVHVAKSAGQGTGGIITETDTEITFNGQSGVVIPANSDVISDTIPFSISTFDELAITIYYGKIPADFTGHAGSRTNSFIELGNAVSKETFNDAHKFAHWYTISAIDVVDNEKKYSAIVCYGDSITDGRGSTTDKQNRWTDVFAEKLQSNPATSHFAVLNHGIGATCVQGASTPKYPTGLERFQKDVAEQTNVKYMIVLYGINDIAFNYIDAPYPVSDIINAYKELIKKGHDLGITVYGSPILPFKTNDHWTEELNVIKETVNEWIRNTPASEGGFDAVIDFASVVADPNDDMVFKEDLCDGDGLHPNYLGHNVIGNYVDLELF
;
A
#
# COMPACT_ATOMS: atom_id res chain seq x y z
N LEU A 1 -11.52 -15.23 14.23
CA LEU A 1 -12.26 -13.96 14.04
C LEU A 1 -13.76 -14.14 14.20
N GLN A 2 -14.39 -15.19 13.65
CA GLN A 2 -15.83 -15.45 13.82
C GLN A 2 -16.27 -15.37 15.28
N GLY A 3 -17.34 -14.60 15.54
CA GLY A 3 -17.88 -14.34 16.87
C GLY A 3 -17.04 -13.42 17.76
N ASN A 4 -16.03 -12.73 17.20
CA ASN A 4 -15.11 -11.87 17.95
C ASN A 4 -14.88 -10.53 17.23
N SER A 5 -14.31 -9.57 17.95
CA SER A 5 -14.02 -8.24 17.44
C SER A 5 -12.55 -8.09 17.07
N LEU A 6 -12.28 -7.46 15.93
CA LEU A 6 -10.93 -7.10 15.47
C LEU A 6 -10.82 -5.57 15.41
N ARG A 7 -9.81 -5.01 16.06
CA ARG A 7 -9.45 -3.59 15.95
C ARG A 7 -8.19 -3.42 15.13
N GLN A 8 -8.25 -2.56 14.14
CA GLN A 8 -7.19 -2.30 13.16
C GLN A 8 -6.94 -0.80 13.07
N PHE A 9 -5.69 -0.41 12.85
CA PHE A 9 -5.30 1.00 12.82
C PHE A 9 -4.84 1.41 11.43
N VAL A 10 -5.31 2.55 10.93
CA VAL A 10 -4.97 3.12 9.61
C VAL A 10 -4.72 4.61 9.77
N ARG A 11 -3.68 5.15 9.11
CA ARG A 11 -3.39 6.59 9.08
C ARG A 11 -3.90 7.20 7.79
N VAL A 12 -4.64 8.30 7.87
CA VAL A 12 -5.08 9.05 6.68
C VAL A 12 -4.04 10.10 6.26
N SER A 13 -3.95 10.44 4.98
CA SER A 13 -2.98 11.43 4.47
C SER A 13 -3.57 12.82 4.21
N ILE A 14 -4.90 12.97 4.25
CA ILE A 14 -5.61 14.24 4.02
C ILE A 14 -6.76 14.41 5.03
N PRO A 15 -7.22 15.65 5.28
CA PRO A 15 -8.31 15.92 6.22
C PRO A 15 -9.68 15.85 5.53
N GLY A 16 -10.76 15.80 6.34
CA GLY A 16 -12.14 15.88 5.86
C GLY A 16 -13.17 15.72 6.97
N GLU A 17 -14.43 16.01 6.65
CA GLU A 17 -15.55 16.02 7.61
C GLU A 17 -16.50 14.83 7.44
N GLN A 18 -16.38 14.12 6.33
CA GLN A 18 -17.19 12.97 5.98
C GLN A 18 -16.32 11.91 5.34
N VAL A 19 -16.54 10.65 5.71
CA VAL A 19 -15.75 9.52 5.24
C VAL A 19 -16.65 8.35 4.88
N ARG A 20 -16.11 7.46 4.05
CA ARG A 20 -16.74 6.21 3.64
C ARG A 20 -15.68 5.11 3.60
N PHE A 21 -16.06 3.91 4.03
CA PHE A 21 -15.14 2.79 4.18
C PHE A 21 -15.44 1.69 3.17
N HIS A 22 -14.39 1.04 2.67
CA HIS A 22 -14.49 -0.08 1.75
C HIS A 22 -14.02 -1.35 2.45
N PHE A 23 -14.83 -2.39 2.33
CA PHE A 23 -14.59 -3.70 2.92
C PHE A 23 -14.59 -4.77 1.82
N SER A 24 -13.64 -5.67 1.88
CA SER A 24 -13.34 -6.61 0.80
C SER A 24 -13.38 -8.06 1.25
N ASN A 25 -14.01 -8.88 0.41
CA ASN A 25 -14.00 -10.33 0.46
C ASN A 25 -13.58 -10.93 -0.90
N ILE A 26 -12.76 -10.21 -1.68
CA ILE A 26 -12.40 -10.61 -3.06
C ILE A 26 -11.69 -11.95 -3.15
N TYR A 27 -10.96 -12.37 -2.11
CA TYR A 27 -10.28 -13.67 -2.07
C TYR A 27 -11.05 -14.73 -1.26
N GLY A 28 -12.17 -14.33 -0.64
CA GLY A 28 -13.03 -15.25 0.10
C GLY A 28 -13.93 -16.05 -0.82
N LYS A 29 -13.96 -17.37 -0.61
CA LYS A 29 -14.80 -18.31 -1.37
C LYS A 29 -16.19 -18.52 -0.77
N GLU A 30 -16.45 -17.90 0.38
CA GLU A 30 -17.72 -17.95 1.09
C GLU A 30 -18.09 -16.53 1.53
N GLU A 31 -19.33 -16.36 1.99
CA GLU A 31 -19.81 -15.11 2.56
C GLU A 31 -19.00 -14.69 3.80
N LEU A 32 -18.77 -13.39 3.90
CA LEU A 32 -18.22 -12.72 5.08
C LEU A 32 -19.29 -11.85 5.72
N GLU A 33 -19.55 -12.04 7.00
CA GLU A 33 -20.53 -11.26 7.77
C GLU A 33 -19.83 -10.29 8.72
N LEU A 34 -20.09 -9.00 8.53
CA LEU A 34 -19.72 -7.93 9.44
C LEU A 34 -20.97 -7.58 10.25
N GLN A 35 -21.01 -7.94 11.53
CA GLN A 35 -22.22 -7.76 12.35
C GLN A 35 -22.33 -6.34 12.92
N SER A 36 -21.19 -5.70 13.20
CA SER A 36 -21.11 -4.30 13.59
C SER A 36 -19.72 -3.77 13.27
N VAL A 37 -19.65 -2.53 12.78
CA VAL A 37 -18.38 -1.87 12.47
C VAL A 37 -18.39 -0.46 13.04
N HIS A 38 -17.31 -0.09 13.71
CA HIS A 38 -17.12 1.21 14.33
C HIS A 38 -15.80 1.83 13.90
N VAL A 39 -15.74 3.15 13.85
CA VAL A 39 -14.51 3.92 13.72
C VAL A 39 -14.38 4.92 14.87
N ALA A 40 -13.17 5.08 15.36
CA ALA A 40 -12.80 6.12 16.31
C ALA A 40 -11.40 6.64 15.97
N LYS A 41 -11.04 7.82 16.48
CA LYS A 41 -9.64 8.24 16.51
C LYS A 41 -8.87 7.34 17.48
N SER A 42 -7.67 6.96 17.08
CA SER A 42 -6.74 6.18 17.90
C SER A 42 -6.31 6.97 19.14
N ALA A 43 -6.22 6.30 20.29
CA ALA A 43 -5.59 6.88 21.50
C ALA A 43 -4.05 6.79 21.46
N GLY A 44 -3.49 6.30 20.36
CA GLY A 44 -2.06 6.15 20.12
C GLY A 44 -1.80 4.91 19.26
N GLN A 45 -0.89 5.03 18.30
CA GLN A 45 -0.61 3.96 17.34
C GLN A 45 -0.28 2.63 18.02
N GLY A 46 -0.98 1.56 17.59
CA GLY A 46 -0.71 0.21 18.09
C GLY A 46 -0.92 0.03 19.60
N THR A 47 -1.71 0.89 20.25
CA THR A 47 -2.01 0.78 21.69
C THR A 47 -3.27 -0.05 21.98
N GLY A 48 -4.07 -0.36 20.96
CA GLY A 48 -5.38 -0.99 21.12
C GLY A 48 -6.46 -0.02 21.64
N GLY A 49 -6.10 1.22 21.98
CA GLY A 49 -6.98 2.23 22.57
C GLY A 49 -7.64 3.16 21.55
N ILE A 50 -8.82 3.68 21.89
CA ILE A 50 -9.55 4.69 21.13
C ILE A 50 -9.87 5.92 21.97
N ILE A 51 -10.05 7.07 21.31
CA ILE A 51 -10.65 8.26 21.92
C ILE A 51 -12.17 8.04 21.91
N THR A 52 -12.74 7.62 23.03
CA THR A 52 -14.12 7.12 23.12
C THR A 52 -15.18 8.12 22.64
N GLU A 53 -14.94 9.42 22.80
CA GLU A 53 -15.85 10.48 22.37
C GLU A 53 -15.98 10.58 20.84
N THR A 54 -15.07 9.93 20.11
CA THR A 54 -15.11 9.86 18.64
C THR A 54 -15.71 8.55 18.12
N ASP A 55 -16.04 7.58 18.99
CA ASP A 55 -16.60 6.29 18.54
C ASP A 55 -17.90 6.49 17.76
N THR A 56 -17.88 6.07 16.50
CA THR A 56 -18.96 6.27 15.53
C THR A 56 -19.23 4.98 14.79
N GLU A 57 -20.51 4.57 14.76
CA GLU A 57 -20.96 3.40 14.01
C GLU A 57 -20.87 3.64 12.49
N ILE A 58 -20.40 2.63 11.76
CA ILE A 58 -20.39 2.56 10.31
C ILE A 58 -21.57 1.69 9.85
N THR A 59 -22.46 2.26 9.05
CA THR A 59 -23.66 1.57 8.57
C THR A 59 -23.56 1.18 7.09
N PHE A 60 -24.44 0.27 6.67
CA PHE A 60 -24.57 -0.22 5.29
C PHE A 60 -26.04 -0.16 4.87
N ASN A 61 -26.41 0.81 4.03
CA ASN A 61 -27.81 1.10 3.70
C ASN A 61 -28.67 1.30 4.96
N GLY A 62 -28.13 2.00 5.96
CA GLY A 62 -28.76 2.27 7.26
C GLY A 62 -28.82 1.08 8.23
N GLN A 63 -28.17 -0.05 7.91
CA GLN A 63 -28.07 -1.21 8.80
C GLN A 63 -26.71 -1.24 9.51
N SER A 64 -26.68 -1.71 10.76
CA SER A 64 -25.44 -1.85 11.56
C SER A 64 -24.44 -2.86 11.02
N GLY A 65 -24.87 -3.78 10.15
CA GLY A 65 -24.06 -4.87 9.64
C GLY A 65 -24.41 -5.24 8.20
N VAL A 66 -23.57 -6.08 7.60
CA VAL A 66 -23.67 -6.49 6.20
C VAL A 66 -23.08 -7.87 5.97
N VAL A 67 -23.64 -8.59 4.99
CA VAL A 67 -23.06 -9.82 4.44
C VAL A 67 -22.43 -9.48 3.09
N ILE A 68 -21.14 -9.74 2.97
CA ILE A 68 -20.35 -9.56 1.75
C ILE A 68 -20.25 -10.92 1.05
N PRO A 69 -20.82 -11.07 -0.17
CA PRO A 69 -20.70 -12.31 -0.94
C PRO A 69 -19.24 -12.72 -1.21
N ALA A 70 -19.06 -13.98 -1.59
CA ALA A 70 -17.76 -14.46 -2.07
C ALA A 70 -17.28 -13.65 -3.29
N ASN A 71 -15.97 -13.38 -3.36
CA ASN A 71 -15.32 -12.63 -4.44
C ASN A 71 -15.92 -11.24 -4.69
N SER A 72 -16.29 -10.52 -3.63
CA SER A 72 -16.95 -9.21 -3.76
C SER A 72 -16.49 -8.21 -2.70
N ASP A 73 -16.84 -6.95 -2.93
CA ASP A 73 -16.59 -5.83 -2.03
C ASP A 73 -17.90 -5.16 -1.63
N VAL A 74 -17.86 -4.42 -0.53
CA VAL A 74 -18.93 -3.53 -0.11
C VAL A 74 -18.37 -2.18 0.31
N ILE A 75 -19.15 -1.15 0.06
CA ILE A 75 -18.87 0.22 0.47
C ILE A 75 -19.91 0.60 1.53
N SER A 76 -19.46 1.20 2.63
CA SER A 76 -20.34 1.70 3.68
C SER A 76 -21.19 2.89 3.22
N ASP A 77 -22.16 3.27 4.05
CA ASP A 77 -22.75 4.60 3.97
C ASP A 77 -21.67 5.67 4.24
N THR A 78 -21.91 6.89 3.74
CA THR A 78 -21.09 8.06 4.12
C THR A 78 -21.50 8.51 5.51
N ILE A 79 -20.53 8.67 6.41
CA ILE A 79 -20.78 9.10 7.78
C ILE A 79 -20.10 10.45 8.08
N PRO A 80 -20.70 11.29 8.93
CA PRO A 80 -20.03 12.48 9.47
C PRO A 80 -18.97 12.04 10.47
N PHE A 81 -17.70 12.31 10.16
CA PHE A 81 -16.57 11.95 11.01
C PHE A 81 -15.36 12.83 10.65
N SER A 82 -15.05 13.80 11.52
CA SER A 82 -14.00 14.79 11.27
C SER A 82 -12.60 14.21 11.49
N ILE A 83 -11.79 14.19 10.43
CA ILE A 83 -10.39 13.76 10.43
C ILE A 83 -9.48 14.92 10.03
N SER A 84 -8.36 15.02 10.73
CA SER A 84 -7.24 15.88 10.36
C SER A 84 -6.24 15.10 9.50
N THR A 85 -5.40 15.83 8.77
CA THR A 85 -4.23 15.26 8.11
C THR A 85 -3.42 14.44 9.11
N PHE A 86 -3.11 13.19 8.77
CA PHE A 86 -2.35 12.25 9.60
C PHE A 86 -3.02 11.76 10.87
N ASP A 87 -4.33 11.98 11.04
CA ASP A 87 -5.09 11.28 12.06
C ASP A 87 -4.96 9.76 11.85
N GLU A 88 -4.88 9.05 12.97
CA GLU A 88 -4.92 7.61 13.02
C GLU A 88 -6.30 7.15 13.43
N LEU A 89 -6.88 6.24 12.66
CA LEU A 89 -8.21 5.71 12.85
C LEU A 89 -8.12 4.28 13.36
N ALA A 90 -8.87 3.99 14.41
CA ALA A 90 -9.12 2.65 14.91
C ALA A 90 -10.45 2.16 14.35
N ILE A 91 -10.40 1.17 13.47
CA ILE A 91 -11.58 0.54 12.87
C ILE A 91 -11.79 -0.79 13.56
N THR A 92 -12.93 -0.94 14.25
CA THR A 92 -13.28 -2.14 15.00
C THR A 92 -14.43 -2.87 14.34
N ILE A 93 -14.21 -4.14 13.98
CA ILE A 93 -15.17 -4.97 13.26
C ILE A 93 -15.54 -6.16 14.14
N TYR A 94 -16.83 -6.31 14.45
CA TYR A 94 -17.37 -7.52 15.04
C TYR A 94 -17.82 -8.49 13.95
N TYR A 95 -17.18 -9.65 13.89
CA TYR A 95 -17.41 -10.63 12.83
C TYR A 95 -18.47 -11.66 13.20
N GLY A 96 -19.38 -11.93 12.27
CA GLY A 96 -20.24 -13.11 12.28
C GLY A 96 -19.55 -14.29 11.59
N LYS A 97 -20.20 -14.87 10.59
CA LYS A 97 -19.58 -15.86 9.68
C LYS A 97 -18.35 -15.28 8.96
N ILE A 98 -17.28 -16.06 8.85
CA ILE A 98 -16.09 -15.71 8.05
C ILE A 98 -15.75 -16.86 7.07
N PRO A 99 -15.18 -16.58 5.89
CA PRO A 99 -14.68 -17.62 5.00
C PRO A 99 -13.38 -18.24 5.54
N ALA A 100 -13.07 -19.46 5.10
CA ALA A 100 -11.81 -20.13 5.43
C ALA A 100 -10.59 -19.41 4.81
N ASP A 101 -10.69 -19.02 3.54
CA ASP A 101 -9.73 -18.16 2.86
C ASP A 101 -10.13 -16.69 3.13
N PHE A 102 -9.35 -15.98 3.93
CA PHE A 102 -9.71 -14.66 4.43
C PHE A 102 -8.96 -13.55 3.69
N THR A 103 -9.69 -12.56 3.17
CA THR A 103 -9.08 -11.40 2.51
C THR A 103 -8.32 -10.56 3.54
N GLY A 104 -7.02 -10.39 3.33
CA GLY A 104 -6.19 -9.67 4.25
C GLY A 104 -4.82 -9.33 3.70
N HIS A 105 -4.08 -8.61 4.53
CA HIS A 105 -2.81 -8.03 4.20
C HIS A 105 -1.81 -8.34 5.32
N ALA A 106 -0.95 -9.33 5.06
CA ALA A 106 0.03 -9.78 6.03
C ALA A 106 1.14 -8.76 6.29
N GLY A 107 1.33 -7.82 5.36
CA GLY A 107 2.39 -6.81 5.34
C GLY A 107 2.11 -5.53 6.12
N SER A 108 0.97 -5.40 6.82
CA SER A 108 0.44 -4.12 7.32
C SER A 108 1.38 -3.20 8.11
N ARG A 109 2.45 -3.74 8.72
CA ARG A 109 3.38 -3.03 9.64
C ARG A 109 2.65 -2.22 10.72
N THR A 110 1.45 -2.65 11.08
CA THR A 110 0.60 -1.99 12.06
C THR A 110 -0.05 -3.07 12.92
N ASN A 111 0.00 -2.92 14.23
CA ASN A 111 -0.60 -3.89 15.14
C ASN A 111 -2.13 -3.79 15.09
N SER A 112 -2.75 -4.96 15.04
CA SER A 112 -4.18 -5.23 15.16
C SER A 112 -4.43 -6.07 16.41
N PHE A 113 -5.65 -6.01 16.92
CA PHE A 113 -6.02 -6.57 18.23
C PHE A 113 -7.33 -7.35 18.13
N ILE A 114 -7.40 -8.50 18.78
CA ILE A 114 -8.65 -9.25 18.91
C ILE A 114 -9.16 -9.21 20.35
N GLU A 115 -10.46 -8.93 20.49
CA GLU A 115 -11.21 -9.05 21.73
C GLU A 115 -12.35 -10.06 21.55
N LEU A 116 -12.63 -10.84 22.59
CA LEU A 116 -13.68 -11.86 22.52
C LEU A 116 -15.08 -11.25 22.52
N GLY A 117 -15.97 -11.78 21.68
CA GLY A 117 -17.34 -11.28 21.57
C GLY A 117 -17.45 -9.92 20.89
N ASN A 118 -18.61 -9.28 21.06
CA ASN A 118 -18.86 -7.92 20.56
C ASN A 118 -18.24 -6.89 21.51
N ALA A 119 -17.21 -6.20 21.02
CA ALA A 119 -16.45 -5.21 21.76
C ALA A 119 -16.20 -3.94 20.94
N VAL A 120 -17.04 -3.63 19.94
CA VAL A 120 -16.80 -2.52 18.99
C VAL A 120 -16.51 -1.17 19.66
N SER A 121 -17.25 -0.82 20.72
CA SER A 121 -17.09 0.42 21.50
C SER A 121 -16.17 0.30 22.71
N LYS A 122 -15.47 -0.82 22.92
CA LYS A 122 -14.60 -0.99 24.09
C LYS A 122 -13.41 -0.03 23.97
N GLU A 123 -13.15 0.78 25.00
CA GLU A 123 -12.08 1.78 24.99
C GLU A 123 -10.72 1.21 24.57
N THR A 124 -10.30 0.10 25.19
CA THR A 124 -8.98 -0.50 24.93
C THR A 124 -9.08 -2.01 24.78
N PHE A 125 -8.50 -2.52 23.69
CA PHE A 125 -8.24 -3.95 23.52
C PHE A 125 -6.89 -4.28 24.15
N ASN A 126 -6.82 -5.39 24.87
CA ASN A 126 -5.58 -5.80 25.51
C ASN A 126 -4.64 -6.53 24.55
N ASP A 127 -3.37 -6.67 24.95
CA ASP A 127 -2.31 -7.28 24.15
C ASP A 127 -2.41 -8.81 23.98
N ALA A 128 -3.40 -9.49 24.58
CA ALA A 128 -3.45 -10.96 24.58
C ALA A 128 -3.53 -11.56 23.17
N HIS A 129 -4.13 -10.82 22.22
CA HIS A 129 -4.23 -11.24 20.82
C HIS A 129 -3.80 -10.10 19.89
N LYS A 130 -2.56 -9.64 20.03
CA LYS A 130 -1.92 -8.62 19.19
C LYS A 130 -1.08 -9.26 18.07
N PHE A 131 -1.23 -8.77 16.84
CA PHE A 131 -0.44 -9.20 15.67
C PHE A 131 -0.43 -8.11 14.58
N ALA A 132 0.49 -8.19 13.62
CA ALA A 132 0.66 -7.15 12.59
C ALA A 132 0.05 -7.52 11.22
N HIS A 133 -1.28 -7.61 11.14
CA HIS A 133 -1.99 -7.86 9.89
C HIS A 133 -3.25 -7.01 9.79
N TRP A 134 -3.62 -6.63 8.57
CA TRP A 134 -4.94 -6.10 8.27
C TRP A 134 -5.83 -7.15 7.60
N TYR A 135 -7.12 -7.03 7.78
CA TYR A 135 -8.15 -7.88 7.22
C TYR A 135 -9.36 -7.06 6.82
N THR A 136 -9.98 -7.43 5.70
CA THR A 136 -11.24 -6.87 5.20
C THR A 136 -11.19 -5.39 4.80
N ILE A 137 -10.53 -4.50 5.53
CA ILE A 137 -10.43 -3.07 5.19
C ILE A 137 -9.60 -2.93 3.91
N SER A 138 -10.14 -2.22 2.91
CA SER A 138 -9.49 -2.06 1.60
C SER A 138 -9.26 -0.61 1.19
N ALA A 139 -10.11 0.32 1.62
CA ALA A 139 -9.92 1.75 1.37
C ALA A 139 -10.74 2.61 2.34
N ILE A 140 -10.35 3.88 2.44
CA ILE A 140 -11.09 4.94 3.11
C ILE A 140 -11.20 6.10 2.11
N ASP A 141 -12.42 6.42 1.70
CA ASP A 141 -12.68 7.65 0.94
C ASP A 141 -12.91 8.80 1.90
N VAL A 142 -12.26 9.93 1.63
CA VAL A 142 -12.58 11.20 2.26
C VAL A 142 -13.46 12.00 1.30
N VAL A 143 -14.66 12.37 1.77
CA VAL A 143 -15.66 13.04 0.92
C VAL A 143 -15.30 14.51 0.78
N ASP A 144 -14.78 14.85 -0.39
CA ASP A 144 -14.39 16.21 -0.75
C ASP A 144 -15.41 16.84 -1.72
N ASN A 145 -16.38 17.55 -1.14
CA ASN A 145 -17.41 18.25 -1.92
C ASN A 145 -16.85 19.46 -2.71
N GLU A 146 -15.68 19.96 -2.33
CA GLU A 146 -15.05 21.13 -2.95
C GLU A 146 -14.10 20.75 -4.09
N LYS A 147 -13.85 19.45 -4.29
CA LYS A 147 -12.98 18.89 -5.34
C LYS A 147 -11.56 19.47 -5.32
N LYS A 148 -11.04 19.68 -4.11
CA LYS A 148 -9.69 20.14 -3.81
C LYS A 148 -8.65 19.03 -3.89
N TYR A 149 -9.00 17.82 -3.48
CA TYR A 149 -8.03 16.74 -3.25
C TYR A 149 -7.93 15.78 -4.42
N SER A 150 -6.71 15.35 -4.73
CA SER A 150 -6.41 14.30 -5.72
C SER A 150 -5.50 13.24 -5.09
N ALA A 151 -5.38 12.07 -5.72
CA ALA A 151 -4.59 10.96 -5.19
C ALA A 151 -3.35 10.65 -6.04
N ILE A 152 -2.29 10.23 -5.36
CA ILE A 152 -1.08 9.64 -5.93
C ILE A 152 -1.02 8.18 -5.47
N VAL A 153 -0.94 7.25 -6.41
CA VAL A 153 -0.79 5.83 -6.12
C VAL A 153 0.69 5.46 -6.12
N CYS A 154 1.22 5.01 -4.99
CA CYS A 154 2.52 4.35 -4.90
C CYS A 154 2.32 2.86 -5.15
N TYR A 155 2.76 2.39 -6.33
CA TYR A 155 2.45 1.06 -6.86
C TYR A 155 3.69 0.18 -6.89
N GLY A 156 3.69 -0.92 -6.14
CA GLY A 156 4.91 -1.72 -6.02
C GLY A 156 4.79 -3.05 -5.29
N ASP A 157 5.95 -3.59 -4.97
CA ASP A 157 6.14 -4.83 -4.23
C ASP A 157 6.40 -4.60 -2.73
N SER A 158 7.20 -5.46 -2.09
CA SER A 158 7.57 -5.40 -0.67
C SER A 158 8.32 -4.13 -0.28
N ILE A 159 9.04 -3.50 -1.22
CA ILE A 159 9.73 -2.25 -0.96
C ILE A 159 8.70 -1.13 -0.79
N THR A 160 7.68 -1.11 -1.65
CA THR A 160 6.57 -0.15 -1.55
C THR A 160 5.63 -0.44 -0.38
N ASP A 161 5.37 -1.72 -0.11
CA ASP A 161 4.63 -2.21 1.06
C ASP A 161 5.21 -1.71 2.39
N GLY A 162 6.53 -1.45 2.41
CA GLY A 162 7.22 -0.95 3.59
C GLY A 162 7.97 -2.02 4.37
N ARG A 163 8.41 -3.11 3.73
CA ARG A 163 9.36 -4.05 4.37
C ARG A 163 10.60 -3.29 4.86
N GLY A 164 11.05 -3.63 6.08
CA GLY A 164 12.17 -2.95 6.76
C GLY A 164 11.79 -1.67 7.52
N SER A 165 10.55 -1.19 7.39
CA SER A 165 10.02 -0.13 8.24
C SER A 165 9.74 -0.64 9.66
N THR A 166 9.51 0.29 10.61
CA THR A 166 9.20 -0.06 12.00
C THR A 166 7.70 -0.21 12.20
N THR A 167 7.27 -1.34 12.75
CA THR A 167 5.87 -1.56 13.13
C THR A 167 5.36 -0.42 14.03
N ASP A 168 4.17 0.08 13.73
CA ASP A 168 3.52 1.17 14.44
C ASP A 168 4.28 2.50 14.46
N LYS A 169 5.05 2.81 13.40
CA LYS A 169 5.75 4.11 13.27
C LYS A 169 5.41 4.92 12.04
N GLN A 170 4.66 4.37 11.09
CA GLN A 170 4.32 5.04 9.82
C GLN A 170 5.57 5.68 9.17
N ASN A 171 6.65 4.90 9.08
CA ASN A 171 7.94 5.34 8.55
C ASN A 171 8.32 4.57 7.28
N ARG A 172 7.32 4.19 6.48
CA ARG A 172 7.51 3.71 5.10
C ARG A 172 7.81 4.90 4.21
N TRP A 173 8.44 4.70 3.06
CA TRP A 173 8.75 5.82 2.17
C TRP A 173 7.48 6.55 1.69
N THR A 174 6.36 5.84 1.56
CA THR A 174 5.05 6.44 1.21
C THR A 174 4.51 7.36 2.30
N ASP A 175 4.76 7.03 3.58
CA ASP A 175 4.36 7.87 4.71
C ASP A 175 5.22 9.14 4.76
N VAL A 176 6.53 8.99 4.58
CA VAL A 176 7.48 10.12 4.51
C VAL A 176 7.18 11.02 3.31
N PHE A 177 6.85 10.44 2.16
CA PHE A 177 6.44 11.18 0.99
C PHE A 177 5.13 11.96 1.23
N ALA A 178 4.14 11.35 1.89
CA ALA A 178 2.91 12.04 2.27
C ALA A 178 3.20 13.23 3.19
N GLU A 179 4.07 13.08 4.19
CA GLU A 179 4.51 14.16 5.07
C GLU A 179 5.18 15.31 4.30
N LYS A 180 6.03 14.97 3.33
CA LYS A 180 6.68 15.95 2.46
C LYS A 180 5.65 16.73 1.63
N LEU A 181 4.69 16.05 1.00
CA LEU A 181 3.61 16.69 0.22
C LEU A 181 2.77 17.64 1.07
N GLN A 182 2.37 17.19 2.27
CA GLN A 182 1.53 17.97 3.20
C GLN A 182 2.28 19.17 3.79
N SER A 183 3.61 19.12 3.89
CA SER A 183 4.43 20.25 4.35
C SER A 183 4.56 21.38 3.33
N ASN A 184 4.21 21.15 2.06
CA ASN A 184 4.25 22.15 0.99
C ASN A 184 2.82 22.56 0.57
N PRO A 185 2.42 23.84 0.75
CA PRO A 185 1.08 24.32 0.38
C PRO A 185 0.68 24.08 -1.08
N ALA A 186 1.63 24.01 -2.02
CA ALA A 186 1.34 23.75 -3.42
C ALA A 186 0.87 22.30 -3.66
N THR A 187 1.29 21.36 -2.82
CA THR A 187 1.04 19.92 -2.98
C THR A 187 0.26 19.28 -1.85
N SER A 188 -0.11 20.04 -0.80
CA SER A 188 -0.83 19.53 0.37
C SER A 188 -2.27 19.05 0.07
N HIS A 189 -2.71 19.19 -1.16
CA HIS A 189 -3.97 18.67 -1.65
C HIS A 189 -3.86 17.25 -2.26
N PHE A 190 -2.68 16.63 -2.23
CA PHE A 190 -2.51 15.25 -2.65
C PHE A 190 -2.58 14.25 -1.49
N ALA A 191 -3.45 13.26 -1.62
CA ALA A 191 -3.44 12.05 -0.83
C ALA A 191 -2.44 11.04 -1.41
N VAL A 192 -1.82 10.24 -0.55
CA VAL A 192 -0.93 9.14 -0.94
C VAL A 192 -1.60 7.81 -0.64
N LEU A 193 -1.70 6.95 -1.65
CA LEU A 193 -2.23 5.59 -1.56
C LEU A 193 -1.07 4.60 -1.70
N ASN A 194 -0.76 3.87 -0.63
CA ASN A 194 0.23 2.79 -0.70
C ASN A 194 -0.43 1.50 -1.21
N HIS A 195 -0.19 1.18 -2.48
CA HIS A 195 -0.57 -0.07 -3.12
C HIS A 195 0.65 -0.95 -3.36
N GLY A 196 1.53 -1.06 -2.36
CA GLY A 196 2.59 -2.06 -2.30
C GLY A 196 2.06 -3.42 -1.82
N ILE A 197 2.45 -4.51 -2.49
CA ILE A 197 2.15 -5.88 -2.01
C ILE A 197 3.42 -6.73 -2.08
N GLY A 198 3.88 -7.18 -0.92
CA GLY A 198 5.08 -8.01 -0.81
C GLY A 198 5.07 -9.26 -1.69
N ALA A 199 6.25 -9.60 -2.21
CA ALA A 199 6.50 -10.76 -3.07
C ALA A 199 5.73 -10.80 -4.40
N THR A 200 5.04 -9.72 -4.78
CA THR A 200 4.38 -9.65 -6.10
C THR A 200 5.36 -9.27 -7.20
N CYS A 201 5.15 -9.85 -8.37
CA CYS A 201 5.82 -9.46 -9.62
C CYS A 201 4.96 -8.43 -10.38
N VAL A 202 5.56 -7.62 -11.24
CA VAL A 202 4.77 -6.76 -12.15
C VAL A 202 4.01 -7.62 -13.17
N GLN A 203 4.63 -8.71 -13.61
CA GLN A 203 4.11 -9.68 -14.58
C GLN A 203 4.49 -11.10 -14.13
N GLY A 204 3.73 -12.10 -14.59
CA GLY A 204 4.13 -13.50 -14.43
C GLY A 204 3.60 -14.22 -13.19
N ALA A 205 4.45 -15.00 -12.51
CA ALA A 205 4.08 -15.83 -11.37
C ALA A 205 4.75 -15.36 -10.07
N SER A 206 3.96 -14.79 -9.17
CA SER A 206 4.39 -14.51 -7.79
C SER A 206 4.37 -15.80 -6.96
N THR A 207 5.29 -15.95 -6.01
CA THR A 207 5.21 -17.02 -4.99
C THR A 207 5.19 -16.40 -3.58
N PRO A 208 4.12 -16.61 -2.78
CA PRO A 208 2.89 -17.34 -3.11
C PRO A 208 2.09 -16.66 -4.24
N LYS A 209 1.18 -17.42 -4.87
CA LYS A 209 0.43 -16.99 -6.04
C LYS A 209 -0.56 -15.87 -5.69
N TYR A 210 -0.09 -14.64 -5.80
CA TYR A 210 -0.88 -13.42 -5.76
C TYR A 210 -1.07 -12.85 -7.17
N PRO A 211 -2.14 -12.07 -7.42
CA PRO A 211 -2.25 -11.30 -8.64
C PRO A 211 -1.02 -10.41 -8.85
N THR A 212 -0.53 -10.39 -10.07
CA THR A 212 0.58 -9.53 -10.50
C THR A 212 0.18 -8.07 -10.53
N GLY A 213 1.17 -7.18 -10.65
CA GLY A 213 0.94 -5.76 -10.90
C GLY A 213 0.03 -5.48 -12.10
N LEU A 214 0.09 -6.28 -13.17
CA LEU A 214 -0.83 -6.12 -14.30
C LEU A 214 -2.28 -6.55 -13.99
N GLU A 215 -2.44 -7.66 -13.26
CA GLU A 215 -3.75 -8.22 -12.92
C GLU A 215 -4.50 -7.35 -11.90
N ARG A 216 -3.78 -6.77 -10.94
CA ARG A 216 -4.38 -5.94 -9.87
C ARG A 216 -4.57 -4.47 -10.26
N PHE A 217 -4.07 -4.01 -11.41
CA PHE A 217 -4.17 -2.60 -11.83
C PHE A 217 -5.61 -2.05 -11.79
N GLN A 218 -6.58 -2.84 -12.25
CA GLN A 218 -7.98 -2.43 -12.24
C GLN A 218 -8.45 -2.09 -10.81
N LYS A 219 -8.11 -2.95 -9.85
CA LYS A 219 -8.55 -2.79 -8.46
C LYS A 219 -7.76 -1.70 -7.73
N ASP A 220 -6.44 -1.74 -7.88
CA ASP A 220 -5.52 -0.98 -7.05
C ASP A 220 -5.17 0.39 -7.63
N VAL A 221 -5.58 0.67 -8.87
CA VAL A 221 -5.35 1.97 -9.52
C VAL A 221 -6.64 2.51 -10.15
N ALA A 222 -7.27 1.75 -11.06
CA ALA A 222 -8.38 2.27 -11.86
C ALA A 222 -9.66 2.54 -11.05
N GLU A 223 -9.90 1.74 -10.02
CA GLU A 223 -11.06 1.89 -9.13
C GLU A 223 -10.81 2.89 -7.98
N GLN A 224 -9.59 3.42 -7.85
CA GLN A 224 -9.26 4.38 -6.80
C GLN A 224 -9.79 5.78 -7.13
N THR A 225 -10.26 6.49 -6.10
CA THR A 225 -10.92 7.79 -6.27
C THR A 225 -9.93 8.89 -6.64
N ASN A 226 -10.17 9.57 -7.78
CA ASN A 226 -9.48 10.77 -8.24
C ASN A 226 -7.93 10.67 -8.29
N VAL A 227 -7.42 9.56 -8.79
CA VAL A 227 -5.98 9.38 -9.04
C VAL A 227 -5.52 10.30 -10.19
N LYS A 228 -4.40 10.99 -9.99
CA LYS A 228 -3.72 11.82 -11.00
C LYS A 228 -2.33 11.32 -11.36
N TYR A 229 -1.67 10.69 -10.40
CA TYR A 229 -0.30 10.21 -10.57
C TYR A 229 -0.15 8.79 -10.04
N MET A 230 0.74 8.03 -10.68
CA MET A 230 1.16 6.71 -10.21
C MET A 230 2.68 6.64 -10.21
N ILE A 231 3.28 6.21 -9.10
CA ILE A 231 4.72 5.95 -8.98
C ILE A 231 4.93 4.43 -8.95
N VAL A 232 5.61 3.89 -9.96
CA VAL A 232 5.88 2.45 -10.10
C VAL A 232 7.27 2.12 -9.58
N LEU A 233 7.34 1.29 -8.54
CA LEU A 233 8.56 0.65 -8.05
C LEU A 233 8.33 -0.85 -7.94
N TYR A 234 8.79 -1.58 -8.96
CA TYR A 234 8.56 -3.00 -9.19
C TYR A 234 9.77 -3.64 -9.87
N GLY A 235 9.72 -4.97 -10.08
CA GLY A 235 10.62 -5.68 -10.98
C GLY A 235 11.65 -6.57 -10.30
N ILE A 236 11.94 -6.36 -9.00
CA ILE A 236 12.95 -7.17 -8.33
C ILE A 236 12.46 -8.61 -8.13
N ASN A 237 11.17 -8.83 -7.85
CA ASN A 237 10.61 -10.18 -7.76
C ASN A 237 10.55 -10.90 -9.11
N ASP A 238 10.27 -10.16 -10.19
CA ASP A 238 10.30 -10.68 -11.57
C ASP A 238 11.69 -11.22 -11.95
N ILE A 239 12.75 -10.63 -11.39
CA ILE A 239 14.15 -10.99 -11.66
C ILE A 239 14.67 -12.04 -10.67
N ALA A 240 14.60 -11.78 -9.37
CA ALA A 240 15.31 -12.55 -8.35
C ALA A 240 14.49 -13.69 -7.70
N PHE A 241 13.16 -13.65 -7.79
CA PHE A 241 12.27 -14.54 -7.03
C PHE A 241 11.23 -15.27 -7.90
N ASN A 242 11.43 -15.33 -9.22
CA ASN A 242 10.61 -16.18 -10.07
C ASN A 242 11.03 -17.65 -9.95
N TYR A 243 10.38 -18.39 -9.04
CA TYR A 243 10.73 -19.78 -8.69
C TYR A 243 10.24 -20.86 -9.68
N ILE A 244 9.70 -20.49 -10.85
CA ILE A 244 9.06 -21.45 -11.78
C ILE A 244 9.80 -21.50 -13.14
N ASP A 245 11.13 -21.68 -13.14
CA ASP A 245 11.99 -22.16 -14.26
C ASP A 245 12.99 -21.19 -14.93
N ALA A 246 12.94 -19.85 -14.74
CA ALA A 246 13.94 -18.87 -15.20
C ALA A 246 13.61 -17.43 -14.74
N PRO A 247 14.56 -16.48 -14.70
CA PRO A 247 14.20 -15.05 -14.62
C PRO A 247 13.31 -14.65 -15.81
N TYR A 248 12.39 -13.71 -15.60
CA TYR A 248 11.60 -13.20 -16.72
C TYR A 248 12.52 -12.53 -17.77
N PRO A 249 12.27 -12.76 -19.07
CA PRO A 249 12.97 -12.03 -20.11
C PRO A 249 12.83 -10.52 -19.91
N VAL A 250 13.91 -9.77 -20.12
CA VAL A 250 13.92 -8.29 -20.08
C VAL A 250 12.74 -7.70 -20.87
N SER A 251 12.42 -8.28 -22.02
CA SER A 251 11.29 -7.85 -22.86
C SER A 251 9.94 -7.94 -22.15
N ASP A 252 9.72 -8.95 -21.32
CA ASP A 252 8.44 -9.19 -20.68
C ASP A 252 8.20 -8.18 -19.55
N ILE A 253 9.25 -7.89 -18.76
CA ILE A 253 9.22 -6.85 -17.73
C ILE A 253 8.98 -5.47 -18.37
N ILE A 254 9.70 -5.14 -19.45
CA ILE A 254 9.52 -3.88 -20.18
C ILE A 254 8.10 -3.77 -20.77
N ASN A 255 7.58 -4.85 -21.37
CA ASN A 255 6.23 -4.85 -21.92
C ASN A 255 5.17 -4.67 -20.83
N ALA A 256 5.39 -5.23 -19.65
CA ALA A 256 4.51 -5.02 -18.50
C ALA A 256 4.50 -3.56 -18.04
N TYR A 257 5.67 -2.90 -17.97
CA TYR A 257 5.72 -1.46 -17.68
C TYR A 257 5.02 -0.63 -18.75
N LYS A 258 5.23 -0.93 -20.04
CA LYS A 258 4.53 -0.26 -21.14
C LYS A 258 3.02 -0.42 -21.04
N GLU A 259 2.55 -1.60 -20.65
CA GLU A 259 1.12 -1.85 -20.44
C GLU A 259 0.57 -1.05 -19.25
N LEU A 260 1.28 -1.00 -18.11
CA LEU A 260 0.88 -0.16 -16.97
C LEU A 260 0.82 1.32 -17.34
N ILE A 261 1.85 1.83 -18.03
CA ILE A 261 1.90 3.22 -18.51
C ILE A 261 0.69 3.50 -19.40
N LYS A 262 0.45 2.63 -20.40
CA LYS A 262 -0.70 2.77 -21.29
C LYS A 262 -2.03 2.77 -20.53
N LYS A 263 -2.24 1.82 -19.60
CA LYS A 263 -3.47 1.74 -18.80
C LYS A 263 -3.66 3.00 -17.94
N GLY A 264 -2.58 3.55 -17.38
CA GLY A 264 -2.60 4.83 -16.66
C GLY A 264 -3.01 5.99 -17.56
N HIS A 265 -2.36 6.13 -18.71
CA HIS A 265 -2.68 7.18 -19.69
C HIS A 265 -4.11 7.11 -20.23
N ASP A 266 -4.64 5.90 -20.45
CA ASP A 266 -6.04 5.69 -20.87
C ASP A 266 -7.04 6.22 -19.82
N LEU A 267 -6.61 6.37 -18.56
CA LEU A 267 -7.37 6.95 -17.45
C LEU A 267 -6.99 8.41 -17.12
N GLY A 268 -6.06 9.00 -17.89
CA GLY A 268 -5.54 10.35 -17.64
C GLY A 268 -4.62 10.45 -16.41
N ILE A 269 -3.99 9.34 -16.03
CA ILE A 269 -3.00 9.27 -14.94
C ILE A 269 -1.61 9.43 -15.52
N THR A 270 -0.81 10.34 -14.97
CA THR A 270 0.62 10.47 -15.26
C THR A 270 1.39 9.38 -14.51
N VAL A 271 2.28 8.65 -15.19
CA VAL A 271 2.96 7.47 -14.66
C VAL A 271 4.47 7.70 -14.57
N TYR A 272 4.96 7.68 -13.34
CA TYR A 272 6.37 7.77 -12.99
C TYR A 272 6.97 6.40 -12.71
N GLY A 273 8.22 6.20 -13.11
CA GLY A 273 8.96 4.96 -12.87
C GLY A 273 10.14 5.18 -11.95
N SER A 274 10.41 4.19 -11.09
CA SER A 274 11.70 4.07 -10.41
C SER A 274 12.51 2.95 -11.04
N PRO A 275 13.82 3.15 -11.26
CA PRO A 275 14.75 2.06 -11.48
C PRO A 275 14.70 1.07 -10.31
N ILE A 276 14.92 -0.20 -10.63
CA ILE A 276 15.02 -1.30 -9.68
C ILE A 276 16.23 -1.06 -8.78
N LEU A 277 16.02 -1.13 -7.47
CA LEU A 277 17.02 -0.82 -6.45
C LEU A 277 18.23 -1.79 -6.52
N PRO A 278 19.39 -1.39 -5.97
CA PRO A 278 20.54 -2.27 -5.82
C PRO A 278 20.22 -3.50 -4.95
N PHE A 279 20.78 -4.67 -5.29
CA PHE A 279 20.56 -5.90 -4.51
C PHE A 279 21.77 -6.86 -4.45
N LYS A 280 22.98 -6.38 -4.77
CA LYS A 280 24.18 -7.23 -4.93
C LYS A 280 24.57 -8.05 -3.72
N THR A 281 24.19 -7.60 -2.52
CA THR A 281 24.49 -8.27 -1.26
C THR A 281 23.38 -9.23 -0.81
N ASN A 282 22.28 -9.34 -1.56
CA ASN A 282 21.21 -10.30 -1.28
C ASN A 282 21.61 -11.72 -1.70
N ASP A 283 21.16 -12.73 -0.94
CA ASP A 283 21.49 -14.14 -1.19
C ASP A 283 21.01 -14.68 -2.55
N HIS A 284 20.00 -14.04 -3.17
CA HIS A 284 19.50 -14.41 -4.50
C HIS A 284 20.26 -13.76 -5.65
N TRP A 285 21.24 -12.89 -5.37
CA TRP A 285 21.96 -12.18 -6.42
C TRP A 285 22.88 -13.09 -7.24
N THR A 286 22.91 -12.84 -8.55
CA THR A 286 23.93 -13.36 -9.47
C THR A 286 24.28 -12.30 -10.51
N GLU A 287 25.44 -12.46 -11.16
CA GLU A 287 25.85 -11.58 -12.27
C GLU A 287 24.81 -11.58 -13.41
N GLU A 288 24.23 -12.74 -13.72
CA GLU A 288 23.21 -12.89 -14.77
C GLU A 288 21.94 -12.08 -14.45
N LEU A 289 21.46 -12.15 -13.21
CA LEU A 289 20.31 -11.37 -12.76
C LEU A 289 20.61 -9.87 -12.73
N ASN A 290 21.85 -9.49 -12.40
CA ASN A 290 22.28 -8.11 -12.44
C ASN A 290 22.27 -7.54 -13.86
N VAL A 291 22.72 -8.30 -14.87
CA VAL A 291 22.65 -7.90 -16.27
C VAL A 291 21.20 -7.63 -16.69
N ILE A 292 20.25 -8.48 -16.28
CA ILE A 292 18.82 -8.27 -16.54
C ILE A 292 18.34 -6.98 -15.86
N LYS A 293 18.64 -6.80 -14.57
CA LYS A 293 18.25 -5.61 -13.80
C LYS A 293 18.79 -4.32 -14.44
N GLU A 294 20.07 -4.28 -14.77
CA GLU A 294 20.69 -3.10 -15.37
C GLU A 294 20.12 -2.82 -16.77
N THR A 295 19.85 -3.83 -17.58
CA THR A 295 19.19 -3.64 -18.88
C THR A 295 17.79 -3.03 -18.72
N VAL A 296 17.02 -3.49 -17.73
CA VAL A 296 15.69 -2.90 -17.42
C VAL A 296 15.85 -1.47 -16.90
N ASN A 297 16.81 -1.22 -16.00
CA ASN A 297 17.07 0.12 -15.47
C ASN A 297 17.50 1.12 -16.55
N GLU A 298 18.36 0.71 -17.48
CA GLU A 298 18.74 1.51 -18.64
C GLU A 298 17.51 1.87 -19.49
N TRP A 299 16.60 0.92 -19.70
CA TRP A 299 15.35 1.19 -20.42
C TRP A 299 14.47 2.20 -19.67
N ILE A 300 14.29 2.03 -18.35
CA ILE A 300 13.51 2.96 -17.50
C ILE A 300 14.06 4.38 -17.61
N ARG A 301 15.38 4.53 -17.59
CA ARG A 301 16.07 5.83 -17.59
C ARG A 301 16.03 6.55 -18.92
N ASN A 302 16.21 5.79 -20.01
CA ASN A 302 16.58 6.37 -21.30
C ASN A 302 15.46 6.33 -22.33
N THR A 303 14.35 5.63 -22.06
CA THR A 303 13.22 5.58 -22.99
C THR A 303 12.29 6.76 -22.75
N PRO A 304 12.09 7.65 -23.74
CA PRO A 304 11.18 8.77 -23.58
C PRO A 304 9.71 8.33 -23.58
N ALA A 305 8.83 9.11 -22.95
CA ALA A 305 7.39 8.84 -22.92
C ALA A 305 6.78 8.65 -24.32
N SER A 306 7.26 9.38 -25.33
CA SER A 306 6.83 9.24 -26.74
C SER A 306 7.12 7.86 -27.35
N GLU A 307 7.99 7.07 -26.75
CA GLU A 307 8.36 5.71 -27.18
C GLU A 307 7.82 4.62 -26.22
N GLY A 308 6.91 5.01 -25.32
CA GLY A 308 6.32 4.15 -24.31
C GLY A 308 7.13 4.03 -23.01
N GLY A 309 8.07 4.96 -22.77
CA GLY A 309 8.71 5.11 -21.47
C GLY A 309 7.82 5.82 -20.44
N PHE A 310 8.32 5.96 -19.22
CA PHE A 310 7.64 6.69 -18.15
C PHE A 310 7.60 8.20 -18.42
N ASP A 311 6.62 8.90 -17.84
CA ASP A 311 6.47 10.35 -17.99
C ASP A 311 7.61 11.11 -17.28
N ALA A 312 8.11 10.54 -16.18
CA ALA A 312 9.33 10.95 -15.49
C ALA A 312 9.92 9.77 -14.73
N VAL A 313 11.22 9.87 -14.40
CA VAL A 313 11.95 8.88 -13.61
C VAL A 313 12.27 9.45 -12.24
N ILE A 314 11.88 8.74 -11.19
CA ILE A 314 12.25 9.05 -9.80
C ILE A 314 13.31 8.03 -9.40
N ASP A 315 14.58 8.42 -9.46
CA ASP A 315 15.73 7.53 -9.31
C ASP A 315 16.03 7.12 -7.86
N PHE A 316 15.12 6.37 -7.22
CA PHE A 316 15.35 5.85 -5.88
C PHE A 316 16.59 4.96 -5.77
N ALA A 317 16.94 4.25 -6.83
CA ALA A 317 18.10 3.35 -6.86
C ALA A 317 19.40 4.10 -6.57
N SER A 318 19.61 5.27 -7.17
CA SER A 318 20.83 6.07 -6.95
C SER A 318 20.98 6.57 -5.51
N VAL A 319 19.86 6.85 -4.83
CA VAL A 319 19.87 7.50 -3.51
C VAL A 319 20.18 6.50 -2.39
N VAL A 320 19.84 5.24 -2.63
CA VAL A 320 20.08 4.17 -1.66
C VAL A 320 21.35 3.37 -1.95
N ALA A 321 22.01 3.61 -3.08
CA ALA A 321 23.22 2.94 -3.48
C ALA A 321 24.44 3.33 -2.62
N ASP A 322 25.37 2.40 -2.45
CA ASP A 322 26.68 2.70 -1.89
C ASP A 322 27.48 3.58 -2.87
N PRO A 323 28.13 4.67 -2.40
CA PRO A 323 28.88 5.57 -3.30
C PRO A 323 30.11 4.92 -3.95
N ASN A 324 30.57 3.76 -3.47
CA ASN A 324 31.73 3.04 -4.02
C ASN A 324 31.34 1.87 -4.93
N ASP A 325 30.10 1.38 -4.85
CA ASP A 325 29.55 0.30 -5.67
C ASP A 325 28.03 0.49 -5.80
N ASP A 326 27.58 1.00 -6.94
CA ASP A 326 26.18 1.37 -7.17
C ASP A 326 25.22 0.16 -7.23
N MET A 327 25.77 -1.06 -7.26
CA MET A 327 25.02 -2.31 -7.20
C MET A 327 24.75 -2.76 -5.76
N VAL A 328 25.40 -2.14 -4.78
CA VAL A 328 25.25 -2.43 -3.35
C VAL A 328 24.35 -1.39 -2.70
N PHE A 329 23.44 -1.85 -1.83
CA PHE A 329 22.67 -0.97 -0.97
C PHE A 329 23.59 -0.36 0.10
N LYS A 330 23.51 0.94 0.32
CA LYS A 330 24.26 1.61 1.39
C LYS A 330 23.92 0.96 2.73
N GLU A 331 24.94 0.55 3.47
CA GLU A 331 24.79 -0.33 4.65
C GLU A 331 23.82 0.23 5.70
N ASP A 332 23.87 1.53 5.99
CA ASP A 332 23.02 2.18 6.98
C ASP A 332 21.55 2.37 6.53
N LEU A 333 21.26 2.15 5.24
CA LEU A 333 19.92 2.28 4.65
C LEU A 333 19.24 0.94 4.41
N CYS A 334 19.94 -0.20 4.54
CA CYS A 334 19.39 -1.54 4.32
C CYS A 334 18.97 -2.22 5.64
N ASP A 335 17.98 -3.11 5.60
CA ASP A 335 17.53 -3.88 6.78
C ASP A 335 18.44 -5.08 7.12
N GLY A 336 19.50 -5.28 6.33
CA GLY A 336 20.51 -6.32 6.48
C GLY A 336 20.35 -7.49 5.52
N ASP A 337 19.27 -7.56 4.75
CA ASP A 337 19.06 -8.62 3.75
C ASP A 337 19.61 -8.31 2.36
N GLY A 338 20.21 -7.12 2.18
CA GLY A 338 20.79 -6.67 0.93
C GLY A 338 19.79 -6.30 -0.16
N LEU A 339 18.50 -6.15 0.18
CA LEU A 339 17.41 -5.88 -0.77
C LEU A 339 16.45 -4.80 -0.26
N HIS A 340 16.00 -4.88 0.99
CA HIS A 340 14.98 -4.00 1.52
C HIS A 340 15.57 -2.80 2.28
N PRO A 341 15.00 -1.60 2.09
CA PRO A 341 15.36 -0.45 2.91
C PRO A 341 14.90 -0.64 4.36
N ASN A 342 15.77 -0.30 5.32
CA ASN A 342 15.34 -0.08 6.69
C ASN A 342 14.61 1.27 6.82
N TYR A 343 14.19 1.65 8.03
CA TYR A 343 13.49 2.93 8.26
C TYR A 343 14.27 4.19 7.81
N LEU A 344 15.61 4.17 7.86
CA LEU A 344 16.44 5.27 7.33
C LEU A 344 16.42 5.28 5.80
N GLY A 345 16.49 4.11 5.17
CA GLY A 345 16.33 3.95 3.72
C GLY A 345 14.97 4.46 3.24
N HIS A 346 13.90 4.09 3.92
CA HIS A 346 12.54 4.62 3.65
C HIS A 346 12.48 6.14 3.78
N ASN A 347 13.10 6.71 4.81
CA ASN A 347 13.18 8.15 4.99
C ASN A 347 13.91 8.85 3.84
N VAL A 348 15.02 8.28 3.37
CA VAL A 348 15.78 8.82 2.23
C VAL A 348 14.98 8.75 0.93
N ILE A 349 14.35 7.61 0.64
CA ILE A 349 13.49 7.42 -0.55
C ILE A 349 12.33 8.41 -0.57
N GLY A 350 11.56 8.50 0.52
CA GLY A 350 10.39 9.37 0.58
C GLY A 350 10.74 10.86 0.44
N ASN A 351 11.87 11.28 1.01
CA ASN A 351 12.34 12.66 0.89
C ASN A 351 12.95 13.00 -0.47
N TYR A 352 13.35 12.02 -1.27
CA TYR A 352 13.96 12.26 -2.57
C TYR A 352 12.95 12.70 -3.64
N VAL A 353 11.68 12.31 -3.52
CA VAL A 353 10.65 12.61 -4.53
C VAL A 353 10.53 14.12 -4.77
N ASP A 354 10.80 14.58 -5.98
CA ASP A 354 10.65 16.00 -6.33
C ASP A 354 9.16 16.39 -6.38
N LEU A 355 8.81 17.45 -5.67
CA LEU A 355 7.43 17.92 -5.58
C LEU A 355 6.99 18.70 -6.82
N GLU A 356 7.92 19.19 -7.64
CA GLU A 356 7.60 19.87 -8.91
C GLU A 356 6.97 18.94 -9.96
N LEU A 357 7.00 17.62 -9.71
CA LEU A 357 6.33 16.61 -10.53
C LEU A 357 4.80 16.56 -10.32
N PHE A 358 4.22 17.29 -9.36
CA PHE A 358 2.81 17.12 -8.95
C PHE A 358 1.94 18.37 -9.08
#